data_AF-A0A1C2EEZ7-F1
#
_entry.id   AF-A0A1C2EEZ7-F1
#
_cell.length_a   1.000
_cell.length_b   1.000
_cell.length_c   1.000
_cell.angle_alpha   90.00
_cell.angle_beta   90.00
_cell.angle_gamma   90.00
#
_symmetry.space_group_name_H-M   'P 1'
#
loop_
_entity.id
_entity.type
_entity.pdbx_description
1 polymer ?
#
loop_
_entity_poly.entity_id
_entity_poly.type
_entity_poly.pdbx_seq_one_letter_code
_entity_poly.pdbx_strand_id
1 'polypeptide(L)'
;MIFLDNQLLGDLFFSPAQPLAGADLDDETLLQFACEEFPEKEFCIVRRWMLIDVILSDDEDRQVRSSGLRPTVIYAQAVTTKAGTKAEAAHGKLSGFQLRFEGCFFETQDMLYILAGRGSRKFASKPTVFALADLCGSGLWNTYENRPVNNPA
;
A
#
# COMPACT_ATOMS: atom_id res chain seq x y z
N MET A 1 8.63 -11.33 -20.89
CA MET A 1 7.86 -10.74 -19.78
C MET A 1 8.65 -10.84 -18.48
N ILE A 2 8.89 -12.06 -17.95
CA ILE A 2 9.61 -12.32 -16.66
C ILE A 2 10.92 -11.53 -16.43
N PHE A 3 11.74 -11.33 -17.46
CA PHE A 3 13.01 -10.59 -17.32
C PHE A 3 12.83 -9.10 -17.00
N LEU A 4 11.78 -8.46 -17.53
CA LEU A 4 11.52 -7.03 -17.29
C LEU A 4 10.99 -6.82 -15.86
N ASP A 5 10.11 -7.71 -15.40
CA ASP A 5 9.51 -7.64 -14.07
C ASP A 5 10.59 -7.77 -12.98
N ASN A 6 11.55 -8.68 -13.18
CA ASN A 6 12.69 -8.83 -12.26
C ASN A 6 13.55 -7.57 -12.16
N GLN A 7 13.76 -6.84 -13.27
CA GLN A 7 14.51 -5.59 -13.25
C GLN A 7 13.73 -4.49 -12.50
N LEU A 8 12.45 -4.32 -12.80
CA LEU A 8 11.59 -3.33 -12.14
C LEU A 8 11.51 -3.56 -10.63
N LEU A 9 11.35 -4.82 -10.21
CA LEU A 9 11.30 -5.19 -8.80
C LEU A 9 12.67 -5.02 -8.13
N GLY A 10 13.75 -5.37 -8.82
CA GLY A 10 15.10 -5.11 -8.35
C GLY A 10 15.34 -3.63 -8.07
N ASP A 11 15.01 -2.77 -9.04
CA ASP A 11 15.13 -1.32 -8.88
C ASP A 11 14.26 -0.80 -7.72
N LEU A 12 13.03 -1.31 -7.57
CA LEU A 12 12.16 -0.93 -6.46
C LEU A 12 12.74 -1.34 -5.10
N PHE A 13 13.26 -2.55 -4.94
CA PHE A 13 13.71 -3.03 -3.63
C PHE A 13 15.12 -2.54 -3.26
N PHE A 14 16.02 -2.39 -4.23
CA PHE A 14 17.43 -2.09 -3.98
C PHE A 14 17.81 -0.61 -4.16
N SER A 15 16.94 0.22 -4.74
CA SER A 15 17.17 1.68 -4.76
C SER A 15 17.18 2.28 -3.34
N PRO A 16 17.77 3.48 -3.15
CA PRO A 16 17.61 4.22 -1.91
C PRO A 16 16.13 4.50 -1.58
N ALA A 17 15.80 4.54 -0.29
CA ALA A 17 14.45 4.82 0.20
C ALA A 17 14.49 5.96 1.21
N GLN A 18 13.45 6.78 1.26
CA GLN A 18 13.28 7.71 2.38
C GLN A 18 12.83 6.91 3.61
N PRO A 19 13.58 6.91 4.73
CA PRO A 19 13.14 6.22 5.93
C PRO A 19 11.90 6.92 6.51
N LEU A 20 10.94 6.13 6.99
CA LEU A 20 9.78 6.61 7.72
C LEU A 20 9.61 5.83 9.02
N ALA A 21 9.05 6.51 10.02
CA ALA A 21 8.67 5.90 11.28
C ALA A 21 7.15 5.75 11.34
N GLY A 22 6.69 4.55 11.65
CA GLY A 22 5.32 4.27 12.06
C GLY A 22 5.17 4.41 13.57
N ALA A 23 4.11 3.82 14.11
CA ALA A 23 3.90 3.74 15.54
C ALA A 23 5.00 2.91 16.23
N ASP A 24 5.56 3.45 17.31
CA ASP A 24 6.57 2.79 18.14
C ASP A 24 5.91 2.03 19.30
N LEU A 25 5.03 1.09 18.93
CA LEU A 25 4.29 0.23 19.85
C LEU A 25 4.30 -1.20 19.31
N ASP A 26 4.14 -2.18 20.20
CA ASP A 26 3.96 -3.57 19.82
C ASP A 26 2.56 -3.82 19.22
N ASP A 27 2.37 -4.98 18.61
CA ASP A 27 1.12 -5.31 17.92
C ASP A 27 -0.07 -5.46 18.88
N GLU A 28 0.14 -5.93 20.11
CA GLU A 28 -0.95 -6.15 21.07
C GLU A 28 -1.51 -4.81 21.55
N THR A 29 -0.61 -3.87 21.89
CA THR A 29 -0.98 -2.50 22.26
C THR A 29 -1.70 -1.78 21.11
N LEU A 30 -1.19 -1.91 19.88
CA LEU A 30 -1.84 -1.33 18.70
C LEU A 30 -3.19 -1.97 18.39
N LEU A 31 -3.32 -3.28 18.57
CA LEU A 31 -4.54 -4.02 18.32
C LEU A 31 -5.63 -3.60 19.31
N GLN A 32 -5.28 -3.50 20.59
CA GLN A 32 -6.19 -3.04 21.63
C GLN A 32 -6.68 -1.61 21.31
N PHE A 33 -5.75 -0.68 21.10
CA PHE A 33 -6.08 0.70 20.76
C PHE A 33 -6.99 0.80 19.53
N ALA A 34 -6.67 0.06 18.46
CA ALA A 34 -7.43 0.11 17.22
C ALA A 34 -8.83 -0.51 17.34
N CYS A 35 -8.98 -1.55 18.15
CA CYS A 35 -10.30 -2.12 18.47
C CYS A 35 -11.18 -1.14 19.24
N GLU A 36 -10.60 -0.33 20.12
CA GLU A 36 -11.31 0.69 20.90
C GLU A 36 -11.68 1.91 20.05
N GLU A 37 -10.73 2.45 19.26
CA GLU A 37 -10.93 3.68 18.47
C GLU A 37 -11.66 3.45 17.13
N PHE A 38 -11.50 2.28 16.52
CA PHE A 38 -12.04 1.97 15.19
C PHE A 38 -12.88 0.67 15.19
N PRO A 39 -13.90 0.53 16.07
CA PRO A 39 -14.64 -0.71 16.22
C PRO A 39 -15.36 -1.15 14.95
N GLU A 40 -15.83 -0.20 14.13
CA GLU A 40 -16.58 -0.47 12.90
C GLU A 40 -15.71 -0.66 11.65
N LYS A 41 -14.41 -0.32 11.72
CA LYS A 41 -13.52 -0.43 10.56
C LYS A 41 -12.84 -1.79 10.51
N GLU A 42 -12.68 -2.31 9.30
CA GLU A 42 -11.68 -3.36 9.04
C GLU A 42 -10.29 -2.74 9.07
N PHE A 43 -9.38 -3.37 9.82
CA PHE A 43 -8.02 -2.88 9.92
C PHE A 43 -7.00 -4.01 10.01
N CYS A 44 -5.76 -3.66 9.67
CA CYS A 44 -4.62 -4.50 9.95
C CYS A 44 -3.41 -3.65 10.37
N ILE A 45 -2.59 -4.22 11.25
CA ILE A 45 -1.29 -3.67 11.62
C ILE A 45 -0.27 -4.22 10.64
N VAL A 46 0.58 -3.37 10.07
CA VAL A 46 1.60 -3.78 9.13
C VAL A 46 3.00 -3.44 9.63
N ARG A 47 3.93 -4.37 9.40
CA ARG A 47 5.36 -4.22 9.67
C ARG A 47 6.17 -4.55 8.43
N ARG A 48 7.41 -4.04 8.39
CA ARG A 48 8.28 -4.12 7.20
C ARG A 48 7.52 -3.59 5.98
N TRP A 49 7.06 -2.35 6.11
CA TRP A 49 6.20 -1.70 5.14
C TRP A 49 6.93 -0.62 4.35
N MET A 50 6.43 -0.36 3.16
CA MET A 50 6.90 0.68 2.25
C MET A 50 5.70 1.41 1.67
N LEU A 51 5.68 2.73 1.79
CA LEU A 51 4.80 3.59 1.00
C LEU A 51 5.41 3.78 -0.39
N ILE A 52 4.60 3.58 -1.42
CA ILE A 52 5.00 3.71 -2.81
C ILE A 52 4.13 4.78 -3.44
N ASP A 53 4.73 5.92 -3.75
CA ASP A 53 4.14 6.95 -4.59
C ASP A 53 4.25 6.52 -6.05
N VAL A 54 3.10 6.24 -6.66
CA VAL A 54 3.00 5.77 -8.03
C VAL A 54 3.11 6.96 -8.96
N ILE A 55 4.13 6.93 -9.82
CA ILE A 55 4.31 7.90 -10.89
C ILE A 55 3.32 7.52 -12.01
N LEU A 56 2.29 8.35 -12.14
CA LEU A 56 1.23 8.25 -13.13
C LEU A 56 1.37 9.37 -14.17
N SER A 57 0.72 9.23 -15.32
CA SER A 57 0.53 10.36 -16.23
C SER A 57 -0.42 11.40 -15.62
N ASP A 58 -0.41 12.63 -16.13
CA ASP A 58 -1.27 13.71 -15.63
C ASP A 58 -2.77 13.35 -15.69
N ASP A 59 -3.19 12.65 -16.74
CA ASP A 59 -4.59 12.21 -16.90
C ASP A 59 -4.97 11.13 -15.89
N GLU A 60 -4.07 10.18 -15.65
CA GLU A 60 -4.26 9.12 -14.66
C GLU A 60 -4.27 9.66 -13.23
N ASP A 61 -3.33 10.54 -12.87
CA ASP A 61 -3.29 11.20 -11.56
C ASP A 61 -4.56 12.02 -11.32
N ARG A 62 -5.02 12.78 -12.33
CA ARG A 62 -6.27 13.55 -12.25
C ARG A 62 -7.47 12.64 -12.01
N GLN A 63 -7.54 11.49 -12.68
CA GLN A 63 -8.62 10.52 -12.53
C GLN A 63 -8.62 9.84 -11.14
N VAL A 64 -7.44 9.54 -10.60
CA VAL A 64 -7.31 9.03 -9.22
C VAL A 64 -7.78 10.08 -8.23
N ARG A 65 -7.35 11.34 -8.40
CA ARG A 65 -7.69 12.44 -7.49
C ARG A 65 -9.15 12.87 -7.58
N SER A 66 -9.78 12.80 -8.76
CA SER A 66 -11.22 13.10 -8.90
C SER A 66 -12.09 12.12 -8.12
N SER A 67 -11.58 10.90 -7.87
CA SER A 67 -12.19 9.89 -7.01
C SER A 67 -11.92 10.11 -5.51
N GLY A 68 -11.27 11.22 -5.13
CA GLY A 68 -10.86 11.50 -3.75
C GLY A 68 -9.62 10.75 -3.27
N LEU A 69 -8.95 10.01 -4.16
CA LEU A 69 -7.79 9.17 -3.80
C LEU A 69 -6.46 9.91 -4.06
N ARG A 70 -5.36 9.31 -3.60
CA ARG A 70 -3.99 9.69 -3.94
C ARG A 70 -3.26 8.47 -4.49
N PRO A 71 -2.36 8.64 -5.48
CA PRO A 71 -1.61 7.54 -6.08
C PRO A 71 -0.46 7.08 -5.17
N THR A 72 -0.78 6.74 -3.93
CA THR A 72 0.17 6.18 -2.96
C THR A 72 -0.41 4.87 -2.46
N VAL A 73 0.41 3.82 -2.36
CA VAL A 73 0.02 2.48 -1.89
C VAL A 73 0.99 1.96 -0.83
N ILE A 74 0.57 0.95 -0.07
CA ILE A 74 1.40 0.21 0.88
C ILE A 74 1.79 -1.13 0.29
N TYR A 75 3.09 -1.42 0.32
CA TYR A 75 3.61 -2.78 0.31
C TYR A 75 4.02 -3.19 1.73
N ALA A 76 3.61 -4.37 2.20
CA ALA A 76 3.96 -4.87 3.53
C ALA A 76 4.21 -6.38 3.55
N GLN A 77 5.15 -6.83 4.37
CA GLN A 77 5.52 -8.25 4.46
C GLN A 77 5.03 -8.96 5.72
N ALA A 78 4.74 -8.23 6.79
CA ALA A 78 4.10 -8.75 8.00
C ALA A 78 2.78 -8.01 8.24
N VAL A 79 1.72 -8.77 8.48
CA VAL A 79 0.37 -8.26 8.71
C VAL A 79 -0.22 -8.96 9.93
N THR A 80 -0.73 -8.18 10.88
CA THR A 80 -1.56 -8.67 11.98
C THR A 80 -2.98 -8.17 11.75
N THR A 81 -3.94 -9.09 11.58
CA THR A 81 -5.34 -8.73 11.32
C THR A 81 -6.03 -8.24 12.59
N LYS A 82 -7.19 -7.60 12.45
CA LYS A 82 -8.08 -7.26 13.56
C LYS A 82 -8.45 -8.45 14.46
N ALA A 83 -8.47 -9.67 13.92
CA ALA A 83 -8.69 -10.89 14.69
C ALA A 83 -7.45 -11.35 15.50
N GLY A 84 -6.32 -10.64 15.40
CA GLY A 84 -5.05 -11.00 16.02
C GLY A 84 -4.22 -12.02 15.23
N THR A 85 -4.70 -12.47 14.07
CA THR A 85 -3.96 -13.42 13.24
C THR A 85 -2.76 -12.75 12.62
N LYS A 86 -1.56 -13.27 12.94
CA LYS A 86 -0.31 -12.83 12.33
C LYS A 86 -0.03 -13.64 11.07
N ALA A 87 0.24 -12.95 9.99
CA ALA A 87 0.60 -13.54 8.70
C ALA A 87 1.86 -12.86 8.16
N GLU A 88 2.83 -13.69 7.76
CA GLU A 88 3.92 -13.26 6.91
C GLU A 88 3.65 -13.79 5.50
N ALA A 89 3.30 -12.90 4.59
CA ALA A 89 3.07 -13.27 3.22
C ALA A 89 4.42 -13.50 2.54
N ALA A 90 4.61 -14.67 1.93
CA ALA A 90 5.86 -15.04 1.26
C ALA A 90 6.34 -13.97 0.24
N HIS A 91 5.39 -13.25 -0.36
CA HIS A 91 5.64 -12.20 -1.35
C HIS A 91 5.15 -10.81 -0.91
N GLY A 92 4.55 -10.70 0.28
CA GLY A 92 3.94 -9.46 0.79
C GLY A 92 2.50 -9.23 0.34
N LYS A 93 1.91 -8.13 0.82
CA LYS A 93 0.59 -7.60 0.47
C LYS A 93 0.75 -6.20 -0.10
N LEU A 94 0.05 -5.92 -1.19
CA LEU A 94 -0.04 -4.60 -1.81
C LEU A 94 -1.45 -4.04 -1.63
N SER A 95 -1.58 -2.82 -1.10
CA SER A 95 -2.87 -2.15 -0.92
C SER A 95 -3.42 -1.58 -2.23
N GLY A 96 -4.66 -1.09 -2.18
CA GLY A 96 -5.17 -0.11 -3.15
C GLY A 96 -4.63 1.30 -2.89
N PHE A 97 -5.13 2.27 -3.68
CA PHE A 97 -4.76 3.66 -3.53
C PHE A 97 -5.23 4.28 -2.21
N GLN A 98 -4.40 5.19 -1.70
CA GLN A 98 -4.65 5.95 -0.49
C GLN A 98 -5.95 6.78 -0.61
N LEU A 99 -6.84 6.59 0.35
CA LEU A 99 -7.96 7.49 0.63
C LEU A 99 -7.53 8.59 1.60
N ARG A 100 -6.88 8.21 2.71
CA ARG A 100 -6.39 9.13 3.74
C ARG A 100 -5.07 8.63 4.32
N PHE A 101 -4.18 9.53 4.71
CA PHE A 101 -2.96 9.18 5.41
C PHE A 101 -2.59 10.25 6.43
N GLU A 102 -2.63 9.89 7.71
CA GLU A 102 -2.33 10.79 8.83
C GLU A 102 -1.57 10.04 9.94
N GLY A 103 -0.39 10.56 10.31
CA GLY A 103 0.48 9.89 11.27
C GLY A 103 0.86 8.48 10.80
N CYS A 104 0.44 7.47 11.55
CA CYS A 104 0.64 6.05 11.24
C CYS A 104 -0.61 5.37 10.63
N PHE A 105 -1.68 6.11 10.39
CA PHE A 105 -2.95 5.59 9.86
C PHE A 105 -3.05 5.85 8.37
N PHE A 106 -3.01 4.78 7.58
CA PHE A 106 -3.19 4.82 6.14
C PHE A 106 -4.47 4.10 5.77
N GLU A 107 -5.40 4.79 5.14
CA GLU A 107 -6.72 4.27 4.83
C GLU A 107 -6.86 4.11 3.32
N THR A 108 -7.33 2.94 2.89
CA THR A 108 -7.86 2.69 1.53
C THR A 108 -9.38 2.70 1.56
N GLN A 109 -10.03 2.42 0.44
CA GLN A 109 -11.49 2.34 0.38
C GLN A 109 -12.08 1.23 1.25
N ASP A 110 -11.31 0.18 1.52
CA ASP A 110 -11.76 -1.07 2.12
C ASP A 110 -11.04 -1.42 3.44
N MET A 111 -9.92 -0.78 3.77
CA MET A 111 -9.10 -1.19 4.90
C MET A 111 -8.30 -0.03 5.51
N LEU A 112 -8.24 0.00 6.83
CA LEU A 112 -7.30 0.81 7.58
C LEU A 112 -6.00 0.03 7.85
N TYR A 113 -4.88 0.58 7.45
CA TYR A 113 -3.55 0.07 7.69
C TYR A 113 -2.88 0.89 8.79
N ILE A 114 -2.49 0.22 9.87
CA ILE A 114 -1.75 0.82 10.98
C ILE A 114 -0.27 0.50 10.78
N LEU A 115 0.49 1.52 10.41
CA LEU A 115 1.91 1.41 10.11
C LEU A 115 2.71 1.30 11.40
N ALA A 116 3.28 0.13 11.69
CA ALA A 116 4.02 -0.12 12.91
C ALA A 116 5.52 -0.29 12.68
N GLY A 117 6.32 0.29 13.57
CA GLY A 117 7.78 0.26 13.49
C GLY A 117 8.35 0.98 12.28
N ARG A 118 9.55 0.58 11.85
CA ARG A 118 10.26 1.20 10.73
C ARG A 118 9.63 0.85 9.39
N GLY A 119 9.49 1.87 8.55
CA GLY A 119 9.11 1.74 7.16
C GLY A 119 9.93 2.63 6.26
N SER A 120 9.49 2.74 5.01
CA SER A 120 10.15 3.60 4.03
C SER A 120 9.14 4.17 3.03
N ARG A 121 9.58 5.17 2.26
CA ARG A 121 8.82 5.74 1.15
C ARG A 121 9.67 5.78 -0.11
N LYS A 122 9.06 5.42 -1.23
CA LYS A 122 9.68 5.42 -2.56
C LYS A 122 8.72 5.94 -3.61
N PHE A 123 9.30 6.36 -4.73
CA PHE A 123 8.57 6.58 -5.97
C PHE A 123 8.77 5.38 -6.89
N ALA A 124 7.71 4.94 -7.56
CA ALA A 124 7.78 3.83 -8.50
C ALA A 124 6.91 4.11 -9.72
N SER A 125 7.34 3.63 -10.89
CA SER A 125 6.52 3.73 -12.09
C SER A 125 5.28 2.84 -11.98
N LYS A 126 4.20 3.20 -12.69
CA LYS A 126 3.01 2.34 -12.78
C LYS A 126 3.36 0.87 -13.14
N PRO A 127 4.16 0.56 -14.19
CA PRO A 127 4.57 -0.82 -14.49
C PRO A 127 5.27 -1.54 -13.34
N THR A 128 6.11 -0.84 -12.56
CA THR A 128 6.78 -1.41 -11.38
C THR A 128 5.76 -1.87 -10.34
N VAL A 129 4.71 -1.08 -10.11
CA VAL A 129 3.66 -1.42 -9.13
C VAL A 129 2.78 -2.57 -9.63
N PHE A 130 2.53 -2.66 -10.94
CA PHE A 130 1.87 -3.83 -11.52
C PHE A 130 2.68 -5.11 -11.37
N ALA A 131 3.97 -5.09 -11.69
CA ALA A 131 4.86 -6.23 -11.46
C ALA A 131 4.89 -6.65 -9.97
N LEU A 132 4.82 -5.68 -9.05
CA LEU A 132 4.73 -5.95 -7.63
C LEU A 132 3.38 -6.57 -7.24
N ALA A 133 2.28 -6.08 -7.83
CA ALA A 133 0.94 -6.62 -7.60
C ALA A 133 0.86 -8.10 -8.03
N ASP A 134 1.42 -8.42 -9.20
CA ASP A 134 1.51 -9.79 -9.71
C ASP A 134 2.32 -10.69 -8.78
N LEU A 135 3.48 -10.20 -8.31
CA LEU A 135 4.30 -10.92 -7.33
C LEU A 135 3.52 -11.20 -6.03
N CYS A 136 2.72 -10.24 -5.55
CA CYS A 136 1.89 -10.40 -4.35
C CYS A 136 0.65 -11.28 -4.58
N GLY A 137 0.33 -11.65 -5.82
CA GLY A 137 -0.93 -12.30 -6.18
C GLY A 137 -2.17 -11.39 -5.98
N SER A 138 -2.00 -10.07 -6.08
CA SER A 138 -3.07 -9.10 -5.83
C SER A 138 -3.90 -8.82 -7.09
N GLY A 139 -5.02 -9.52 -7.24
CA GLY A 139 -5.98 -9.27 -8.33
C GLY A 139 -6.67 -7.90 -8.31
N LEU A 140 -6.51 -7.13 -7.22
CA LEU A 140 -7.06 -5.76 -7.09
C LEU A 140 -6.55 -4.85 -8.21
N TRP A 141 -5.30 -5.00 -8.61
CA TRP A 141 -4.66 -4.07 -9.55
C TRP A 141 -5.15 -4.19 -10.99
N ASN A 142 -5.78 -5.31 -11.35
CA ASN A 142 -6.47 -5.49 -12.63
C ASN A 142 -7.59 -4.45 -12.84
N THR A 143 -8.18 -3.96 -11.75
CA THR A 143 -9.24 -2.93 -11.80
C THR A 143 -8.69 -1.53 -12.09
N TYR A 144 -7.42 -1.26 -11.75
CA TYR A 144 -6.74 0.00 -12.05
C TYR A 144 -6.15 0.00 -13.46
N GLU A 145 -5.76 -1.16 -13.99
CA GLU A 145 -5.26 -1.29 -15.37
C GLU A 145 -6.31 -0.92 -16.40
N ASN A 146 -7.56 -1.36 -16.16
CA ASN A 146 -8.66 -1.25 -17.11
C ASN A 146 -9.54 -0.02 -16.89
N ARG A 147 -9.12 0.96 -16.09
CA ARG A 147 -9.88 2.20 -15.91
C ARG A 147 -9.74 3.03 -17.20
N PRO A 148 -10.81 3.20 -18.01
CA PRO A 148 -10.70 4.02 -19.20
C PRO A 148 -10.30 5.45 -18.80
N VAL A 149 -9.36 6.02 -19.55
CA VAL A 149 -9.09 7.46 -19.56
C VAL A 149 -10.31 8.12 -20.19
N ASN A 150 -11.40 8.22 -19.43
CA ASN A 150 -12.59 8.93 -19.89
C ASN A 150 -12.25 10.41 -19.90
N ASN A 151 -11.94 10.89 -21.11
CA ASN A 151 -11.77 12.29 -21.48
C ASN A 151 -12.96 13.11 -20.95
N PRO A 152 -12.75 14.23 -20.24
CA PRO A 152 -13.87 15.10 -19.86
C PRO A 152 -14.52 15.65 -21.14
N ALA A 153 -15.86 15.60 -21.15
CA ALA A 153 -16.69 16.33 -22.11
C ALA A 153 -16.51 17.84 -21.97
#